data_AF-A0A7X9HPF2-F1
#
_entry.id   AF-A0A7X9HPF2-F1
#
_cell.length_a   1.000
_cell.length_b   1.000
_cell.length_c   1.000
_cell.angle_alpha   90.00
_cell.angle_beta   90.00
_cell.angle_gamma   90.00
#
_symmetry.space_group_name_H-M   'P 1'
#
loop_
_entity.id
_entity.type
_entity.pdbx_description
1 polymer ?
#
loop_
_entity_poly.entity_id
_entity_poly.type
_entity_poly.pdbx_seq_one_letter_code
_entity_poly.pdbx_strand_id
1 'polypeptide(L)'
;MKENFAITDLFTQPIHNLFVLTSSIDLLKQINIDLALRQNLFLELTITEKSKKRTRELYEFSKANNLKIAAVHPAYFIKADDFLLHKVVTAIKLNTTLENLTNEMIVDEEYHLKTHDELVKEWRSLPEAVWNAERIAQSCNVELDIGRYKFPVFPLPAEESSFSFLWKIAFRGLEERYKPITDAAVKRLQYELEVIDEMGFCDYFLIVWDIIREAKSRGMMHIGRGSAANSLVSYCLGFTEVDPLKYNLYFERFLNRGRLSPPDVDLDFSWKERYEIIKYVYERYGYDKVAMISTTVTFRARSAFREVAKVFGISEGEISKYSKFIPWTSAKNLINIAEKFPETRTLNFQSEPWKSIIEIASRLSGFPRHLSIHPSGIVITQNPITNYVALEYAKNKGLGLIITQPDMYPIEDLGLIKIDLLSQRSLGVLKETMNRINEGFTDDEVQRKIFKI
;
A
#
# COMPACT_ATOMS: atom_id res chain seq x y z
N MET A 1 -5.12 -16.36 -2.38
CA MET A 1 -4.18 -16.93 -1.38
C MET A 1 -4.62 -18.35 -1.06
N LYS A 2 -3.70 -19.29 -0.76
CA LYS A 2 -4.08 -20.67 -0.42
C LYS A 2 -4.58 -20.73 1.03
N GLU A 3 -5.86 -21.02 1.24
CA GLU A 3 -6.46 -21.10 2.59
C GLU A 3 -5.87 -22.23 3.44
N ASN A 4 -5.34 -23.28 2.80
CA ASN A 4 -4.76 -24.46 3.46
C ASN A 4 -3.23 -24.51 3.33
N PHE A 5 -2.54 -23.36 3.34
CA PHE A 5 -1.08 -23.34 3.25
C PHE A 5 -0.45 -23.92 4.53
N ALA A 6 0.33 -25.01 4.39
CA ALA A 6 1.23 -25.47 5.43
C ALA A 6 2.68 -25.16 5.03
N ILE A 7 3.50 -24.69 5.98
CA ILE A 7 4.92 -24.40 5.71
C ILE A 7 5.69 -25.66 5.27
N THR A 8 5.24 -26.84 5.69
CA THR A 8 5.76 -28.15 5.27
C THR A 8 5.60 -28.40 3.77
N ASP A 9 4.59 -27.81 3.14
CA ASP A 9 4.33 -27.97 1.71
C ASP A 9 5.46 -27.40 0.86
N LEU A 10 6.18 -26.39 1.37
CA LEU A 10 7.36 -25.82 0.71
C LEU A 10 8.48 -26.83 0.50
N PHE A 11 8.55 -27.86 1.36
CA PHE A 11 9.60 -28.87 1.34
C PHE A 11 9.20 -30.14 0.57
N THR A 12 8.04 -30.13 -0.09
CA THR A 12 7.61 -31.24 -0.97
C THR A 12 8.26 -31.20 -2.35
N GLN A 13 8.86 -30.06 -2.72
CA GLN A 13 9.60 -29.89 -3.95
C GLN A 13 11.08 -29.53 -3.65
N PRO A 14 12.02 -29.89 -4.54
CA PRO A 14 13.43 -29.53 -4.38
C PRO A 14 13.62 -28.01 -4.30
N ILE A 15 14.29 -27.53 -3.25
CA ILE A 15 14.54 -26.11 -3.05
C ILE A 15 16.02 -25.79 -3.34
N HIS A 16 16.31 -25.32 -4.55
CA HIS A 16 17.69 -25.10 -4.99
C HIS A 16 18.29 -23.73 -4.62
N ASN A 17 17.44 -22.71 -4.41
CA ASN A 17 17.87 -21.30 -4.24
C ASN A 17 17.31 -20.66 -2.95
N LEU A 18 17.13 -21.44 -1.88
CA LEU A 18 16.61 -20.93 -0.61
C LEU A 18 17.48 -21.41 0.54
N PHE A 19 17.93 -20.47 1.36
CA PHE A 19 18.43 -20.78 2.70
C PHE A 19 17.26 -20.88 3.67
N VAL A 20 17.26 -21.93 4.47
CA VAL A 20 16.22 -22.18 5.47
C VAL A 20 16.86 -22.09 6.84
N LEU A 21 16.48 -21.07 7.61
CA LEU A 21 16.87 -20.90 9.00
C LEU A 21 15.64 -21.22 9.85
N THR A 22 15.80 -22.11 10.83
CA THR A 22 14.69 -22.48 11.71
C THR A 22 15.15 -22.83 13.12
N SER A 23 14.39 -22.37 14.10
CA SER A 23 14.49 -22.78 15.52
C SER A 23 13.43 -23.83 15.89
N SER A 24 12.64 -24.32 14.93
CA SER A 24 11.57 -25.30 15.14
C SER A 24 12.04 -26.73 14.88
N ILE A 25 12.34 -27.44 15.95
CA ILE A 25 12.63 -28.89 15.92
C ILE A 25 11.42 -29.67 15.39
N ASP A 26 10.19 -29.23 15.68
CA ASP A 26 8.98 -29.92 15.26
C ASP A 26 8.77 -29.83 13.74
N LEU A 27 9.15 -28.70 13.12
CA LEU A 27 9.18 -28.59 11.67
C LEU A 27 10.21 -29.55 11.07
N LEU A 28 11.42 -29.58 11.64
CA LEU A 28 12.51 -30.45 11.17
C LEU A 28 12.16 -31.94 11.22
N LYS A 29 11.34 -32.36 12.19
CA LYS A 29 10.83 -33.74 12.30
C LYS A 29 9.77 -34.09 11.25
N GLN A 30 9.10 -33.10 10.66
CA GLN A 30 8.00 -33.30 9.71
C GLN A 30 8.45 -33.24 8.25
N ILE A 31 9.62 -32.68 7.96
CA ILE A 31 10.13 -32.50 6.59
C ILE A 31 11.15 -33.59 6.23
N ASN A 32 11.19 -33.97 4.96
CA ASN A 32 12.24 -34.85 4.44
C ASN A 32 13.50 -34.01 4.11
N ILE A 33 14.60 -34.26 4.82
CA ILE A 33 15.86 -33.52 4.64
C ILE A 33 16.74 -34.26 3.64
N ASP A 34 16.54 -33.99 2.35
CA ASP A 34 17.42 -34.48 1.29
C ASP A 34 18.78 -33.77 1.30
N LEU A 35 19.69 -34.20 0.41
CA LEU A 35 21.05 -33.65 0.33
C LEU A 35 21.07 -32.15 -0.04
N ALA A 36 20.18 -31.72 -0.93
CA ALA A 36 20.13 -30.34 -1.40
C ALA A 36 19.65 -29.41 -0.29
N LEU A 37 18.55 -29.76 0.38
CA LEU A 37 18.03 -29.02 1.52
C LEU A 37 19.04 -28.99 2.66
N ARG A 38 19.70 -30.11 2.97
CA ARG A 38 20.71 -30.18 4.04
C ARG A 38 21.86 -29.17 3.87
N GLN A 39 22.25 -28.87 2.63
CA GLN A 39 23.32 -27.90 2.37
C GLN A 39 22.91 -26.46 2.72
N ASN A 40 21.62 -26.16 2.58
CA ASN A 40 21.02 -24.83 2.73
C ASN A 40 20.17 -24.68 4.01
N LEU A 41 20.08 -25.72 4.83
CA LEU A 41 19.33 -25.76 6.08
C LEU A 41 20.23 -25.47 7.28
N PHE A 42 19.81 -24.51 8.11
CA PHE A 42 20.51 -24.05 9.29
C PHE A 42 19.57 -24.05 10.49
N LEU A 43 20.03 -24.61 11.61
CA LEU A 43 19.39 -24.34 12.89
C LEU A 43 19.75 -22.92 13.33
N GLU A 44 18.70 -22.14 13.55
CA GLU A 44 18.80 -20.77 14.05
C GLU A 44 19.12 -20.81 15.55
N LEU A 45 20.29 -20.28 15.91
CA LEU A 45 20.72 -20.18 17.29
C LEU A 45 20.78 -18.70 17.70
N THR A 46 20.24 -18.39 18.88
CA THR A 46 20.25 -17.04 19.47
C THR A 46 20.89 -17.11 20.85
N ILE A 47 21.69 -16.13 21.26
CA ILE A 47 22.29 -16.10 22.60
C ILE A 47 21.76 -14.87 23.34
N THR A 48 20.90 -15.13 24.31
CA THR A 48 20.43 -14.20 25.33
C THR A 48 20.30 -14.96 26.65
N GLU A 49 20.23 -14.25 27.77
CA GLU A 49 20.03 -14.88 29.08
C GLU A 49 18.78 -15.79 29.10
N LYS A 50 17.68 -15.37 28.44
CA LYS A 50 16.44 -16.15 28.38
C LYS A 50 16.49 -17.32 27.39
N SER A 51 17.30 -17.24 26.33
CA SER A 51 17.35 -18.26 25.26
C SER A 51 18.39 -19.37 25.51
N LYS A 52 19.35 -19.20 26.44
CA LYS A 52 20.45 -20.16 26.72
C LYS A 52 20.04 -21.64 26.70
N LYS A 53 18.96 -22.00 27.41
CA LYS A 53 18.48 -23.39 27.47
C LYS A 53 18.05 -23.89 26.09
N ARG A 54 17.21 -23.12 25.39
CA ARG A 54 16.71 -23.46 24.06
C ARG A 54 17.83 -23.57 23.04
N THR A 55 18.81 -22.66 23.11
CA THR A 55 19.98 -22.65 22.23
C THR A 55 20.84 -23.89 22.41
N ARG A 56 21.03 -24.34 23.65
CA ARG A 56 21.71 -25.60 23.93
C ARG A 56 20.95 -26.79 23.35
N GLU A 57 19.63 -26.85 23.52
CA GLU A 57 18.80 -27.92 22.95
C GLU A 57 18.92 -27.98 21.42
N LEU A 58 18.85 -26.82 20.75
CA LEU A 58 19.00 -26.72 19.29
C LEU A 58 20.40 -27.12 18.82
N TYR A 59 21.44 -26.73 19.56
CA TYR A 59 22.81 -27.11 19.24
C TYR A 59 23.04 -28.63 19.35
N GLU A 60 22.57 -29.26 20.42
CA GLU A 60 22.65 -30.72 20.58
C GLU A 60 21.85 -31.45 19.48
N PHE A 61 20.67 -30.93 19.12
CA PHE A 61 19.90 -31.47 18.00
C PHE A 61 20.64 -31.36 16.66
N SER A 62 21.29 -30.22 16.40
CA SER A 62 22.11 -30.02 15.22
C SER A 62 23.25 -31.03 15.15
N LYS A 63 23.97 -31.26 16.25
CA LYS A 63 25.04 -32.28 16.33
C LYS A 63 24.53 -33.68 16.05
N ALA A 64 23.44 -34.09 16.72
CA ALA A 64 22.88 -35.42 16.57
C ALA A 64 22.42 -35.72 15.14
N ASN A 65 21.99 -34.70 14.40
CA ASN A 65 21.45 -34.84 13.05
C ASN A 65 22.41 -34.37 11.95
N ASN A 66 23.65 -33.96 12.29
CA ASN A 66 24.63 -33.39 11.37
C ASN A 66 24.04 -32.26 10.50
N LEU A 67 23.40 -31.29 11.16
CA LEU A 67 22.82 -30.09 10.54
C LEU A 67 23.67 -28.87 10.86
N LYS A 68 23.74 -27.92 9.92
CA LYS A 68 24.49 -26.67 10.12
C LYS A 68 23.74 -25.75 11.08
N ILE A 69 24.46 -24.79 11.64
CA ILE A 69 23.94 -23.78 12.58
C ILE A 69 24.25 -22.39 12.05
N ALA A 70 23.37 -21.42 12.33
CA ALA A 70 23.61 -20.02 12.03
C ALA A 70 23.28 -19.17 13.25
N ALA A 71 24.15 -18.21 13.55
CA ALA A 71 23.91 -17.20 14.57
C ALA A 71 22.86 -16.21 14.05
N VAL A 72 21.76 -16.06 14.78
CA VAL A 72 20.73 -15.07 14.49
C VAL A 72 20.38 -14.34 15.78
N HIS A 73 20.40 -13.02 15.69
CA HIS A 73 19.98 -12.13 16.77
C HIS A 73 18.73 -11.38 16.33
N PRO A 74 17.55 -11.70 16.89
CA PRO A 74 16.34 -10.94 16.62
C PRO A 74 16.52 -9.48 17.05
N ALA A 75 16.24 -8.55 16.14
CA ALA A 75 16.27 -7.12 16.43
C ALA A 75 14.85 -6.55 16.33
N TYR A 76 14.20 -6.33 17.49
CA TYR A 76 12.87 -5.73 17.58
C TYR A 76 12.92 -4.22 17.76
N PHE A 77 14.05 -3.70 18.22
CA PHE A 77 14.25 -2.28 18.47
C PHE A 77 15.72 -1.88 18.26
N ILE A 78 15.99 -0.58 18.09
CA ILE A 78 17.33 -0.10 17.72
C ILE A 78 18.24 -0.06 18.96
N LYS A 79 17.75 0.50 20.08
CA LYS A 79 18.53 0.67 21.31
C LYS A 79 17.87 -0.06 22.48
N ALA A 80 18.64 -0.45 23.49
CA ALA A 80 18.09 -1.07 24.70
C ALA A 80 16.96 -0.22 25.35
N ASP A 81 17.10 1.11 25.38
CA ASP A 81 16.10 2.05 25.92
C ASP A 81 14.77 2.09 25.13
N ASP A 82 14.71 1.49 23.94
CA ASP A 82 13.49 1.33 23.16
C ASP A 82 12.65 0.15 23.65
N PHE A 83 13.12 -0.65 24.61
CA PHE A 83 12.35 -1.74 25.20
C PHE A 83 11.04 -1.26 25.85
N LEU A 84 11.03 -0.08 26.47
CA LEU A 84 9.79 0.54 26.97
C LEU A 84 8.81 0.81 25.83
N LEU A 85 9.30 1.28 24.68
CA LEU A 85 8.47 1.54 23.51
C LEU A 85 7.91 0.23 22.94
N HIS A 86 8.71 -0.85 22.92
CA HIS A 86 8.25 -2.19 22.58
C HIS A 86 7.11 -2.66 23.49
N LYS A 87 7.23 -2.48 24.81
CA LYS A 87 6.16 -2.82 25.76
C LYS A 87 4.89 -2.02 25.45
N VAL A 88 5.02 -0.72 25.22
CA VAL A 88 3.87 0.14 24.90
C VAL A 88 3.18 -0.31 23.61
N VAL A 89 3.92 -0.51 22.52
CA VAL A 89 3.33 -0.96 21.24
C VAL A 89 2.72 -2.36 21.35
N THR A 90 3.35 -3.26 22.13
CA THR A 90 2.79 -4.58 22.45
C THR A 90 1.47 -4.46 23.22
N ALA A 91 1.39 -3.59 24.23
CA ALA A 91 0.15 -3.34 24.96
C ALA A 91 -0.96 -2.77 24.05
N ILE A 92 -0.62 -1.85 23.13
CA ILE A 92 -1.56 -1.35 22.11
C ILE A 92 -2.07 -2.52 21.24
N LYS A 93 -1.18 -3.37 20.74
CA LYS A 93 -1.52 -4.51 19.88
C LYS A 93 -2.43 -5.52 20.59
N LEU A 94 -2.15 -5.82 21.86
CA LEU A 94 -2.91 -6.77 22.67
C LEU A 94 -4.15 -6.14 23.32
N ASN A 95 -4.38 -4.84 23.14
CA ASN A 95 -5.46 -4.08 23.75
C ASN A 95 -5.51 -4.26 25.29
N THR A 96 -4.35 -4.09 25.94
CA THR A 96 -4.15 -4.22 27.39
C THR A 96 -3.35 -3.04 27.95
N THR A 97 -3.14 -2.99 29.26
CA THR A 97 -2.33 -1.96 29.94
C THR A 97 -0.88 -2.42 30.14
N LEU A 98 0.04 -1.49 30.40
CA LEU A 98 1.44 -1.81 30.74
C LEU A 98 1.57 -2.71 31.97
N GLU A 99 0.71 -2.51 32.96
CA GLU A 99 0.70 -3.27 34.21
C GLU A 99 0.27 -4.73 33.99
N ASN A 100 -0.60 -4.97 33.02
CA ASN A 100 -1.13 -6.30 32.69
C ASN A 100 -0.25 -7.08 31.70
N LEU A 101 0.87 -6.52 31.25
CA LEU A 101 1.81 -7.24 30.40
C LEU A 101 2.60 -8.27 31.21
N THR A 102 2.52 -9.53 30.79
CA THR A 102 3.37 -10.60 31.34
C THR A 102 4.65 -10.76 30.53
N ASN A 103 5.64 -11.46 31.08
CA ASN A 103 6.93 -11.69 30.40
C ASN A 103 6.80 -12.54 29.14
N GLU A 104 5.75 -13.38 29.04
CA GLU A 104 5.47 -14.21 27.87
C GLU A 104 4.87 -13.40 26.70
N MET A 105 4.31 -12.23 26.98
CA MET A 105 3.71 -11.35 25.97
C MET A 105 4.74 -10.43 25.29
N ILE A 106 5.90 -10.25 25.89
CA ILE A 106 6.96 -9.35 25.43
C ILE A 106 8.19 -10.15 24.98
N VAL A 107 9.03 -9.52 24.17
CA VAL A 107 10.26 -10.16 23.69
C VAL A 107 11.39 -9.93 24.68
N ASP A 108 12.57 -10.49 24.39
CA ASP A 108 13.74 -10.27 25.23
C ASP A 108 14.21 -8.80 25.18
N GLU A 109 14.67 -8.24 26.30
CA GLU A 109 15.17 -6.86 26.36
C GLU A 109 16.55 -6.73 25.66
N GLU A 110 17.24 -7.86 25.48
CA GLU A 110 18.46 -7.96 24.71
C GLU A 110 18.25 -7.91 23.19
N TYR A 111 17.00 -7.94 22.68
CA TYR A 111 16.67 -7.87 21.25
C TYR A 111 16.74 -6.45 20.65
N HIS A 112 17.67 -5.63 21.16
CA HIS A 112 18.11 -4.42 20.48
C HIS A 112 19.12 -4.76 19.37
N LEU A 113 19.34 -3.84 18.45
CA LEU A 113 20.34 -4.01 17.39
C LEU A 113 21.76 -3.96 17.98
N LYS A 114 22.36 -5.13 18.18
CA LYS A 114 23.74 -5.28 18.65
C LYS A 114 24.77 -4.94 17.58
N THR A 115 25.93 -4.48 18.01
CA THR A 115 27.09 -4.23 17.17
C THR A 115 27.80 -5.53 16.78
N HIS A 116 28.63 -5.46 15.74
CA HIS A 116 29.46 -6.58 15.30
C HIS A 116 30.34 -7.13 16.44
N ASP A 117 31.00 -6.25 17.20
CA ASP A 117 31.92 -6.65 18.27
C ASP A 117 31.20 -7.36 19.43
N GLU A 118 29.99 -6.91 19.78
CA GLU A 118 29.13 -7.56 20.78
C GLU A 118 28.76 -8.97 20.32
N LEU A 119 28.30 -9.11 19.07
CA LEU A 119 27.94 -10.42 18.50
C LEU A 119 29.17 -11.34 18.45
N VAL A 120 30.31 -10.90 17.91
CA VAL A 120 31.53 -11.72 17.86
C VAL A 120 31.98 -12.15 19.25
N LYS A 121 31.85 -11.27 20.26
CA LYS A 121 32.17 -11.60 21.65
C LYS A 121 31.23 -12.66 22.23
N GLU A 122 29.93 -12.57 21.98
CA GLU A 122 28.92 -13.54 22.42
C GLU A 122 29.13 -14.91 21.79
N TRP A 123 29.54 -14.95 20.52
CA TRP A 123 29.71 -16.17 19.74
C TRP A 123 31.14 -16.75 19.76
N ARG A 124 32.04 -16.25 20.64
CA ARG A 124 33.45 -16.72 20.71
C ARG A 124 33.60 -18.23 20.87
N SER A 125 32.68 -18.87 21.60
CA SER A 125 32.70 -20.31 21.84
C SER A 125 32.19 -21.13 20.65
N LEU A 126 31.56 -20.49 19.67
CA LEU A 126 30.92 -21.13 18.52
C LEU A 126 31.00 -20.23 17.26
N PRO A 127 32.22 -19.90 16.80
CA PRO A 127 32.42 -18.94 15.72
C PRO A 127 31.82 -19.40 14.39
N GLU A 128 31.67 -20.71 14.17
CA GLU A 128 31.08 -21.24 12.93
C GLU A 128 29.64 -20.77 12.70
N ALA A 129 28.89 -20.45 13.77
CA ALA A 129 27.53 -19.95 13.67
C ALA A 129 27.50 -18.56 13.01
N VAL A 130 28.46 -17.69 13.36
CA VAL A 130 28.61 -16.34 12.77
C VAL A 130 29.10 -16.44 11.33
N TRP A 131 30.09 -17.30 11.06
CA TRP A 131 30.59 -17.51 9.70
C TRP A 131 29.49 -18.03 8.76
N ASN A 132 28.63 -18.92 9.23
CA ASN A 132 27.49 -19.39 8.44
C ASN A 132 26.48 -18.28 8.16
N ALA A 133 26.19 -17.41 9.14
CA ALA A 133 25.31 -16.25 8.95
C ALA A 133 25.88 -15.27 7.91
N GLU A 134 27.17 -14.97 7.99
CA GLU A 134 27.87 -14.14 7.01
C GLU A 134 27.85 -14.77 5.61
N ARG A 135 28.13 -16.08 5.50
CA ARG A 135 28.06 -16.82 4.24
C ARG A 135 26.67 -16.77 3.61
N ILE A 136 25.61 -16.93 4.42
CA ILE A 136 24.22 -16.80 3.96
C ILE A 136 23.99 -15.39 3.41
N ALA A 137 24.36 -14.35 4.16
CA ALA A 137 24.20 -12.96 3.74
C ALA A 137 24.94 -12.66 2.41
N GLN A 138 26.19 -13.12 2.27
CA GLN A 138 26.99 -12.95 1.03
C GLN A 138 26.42 -13.73 -0.16
N SER A 139 25.67 -14.80 0.09
CA SER A 139 25.07 -15.64 -0.96
C SER A 139 23.70 -15.13 -1.42
N CYS A 140 23.03 -14.31 -0.60
CA CYS A 140 21.72 -13.73 -0.89
C CYS A 140 21.84 -12.47 -1.75
N ASN A 141 21.76 -12.64 -3.06
CA ASN A 141 21.80 -11.55 -4.04
C ASN A 141 20.43 -11.38 -4.69
N VAL A 142 19.65 -10.40 -4.22
CA VAL A 142 18.32 -10.09 -4.76
C VAL A 142 18.36 -8.71 -5.40
N GLU A 143 18.13 -8.69 -6.71
CA GLU A 143 17.97 -7.45 -7.47
C GLU A 143 16.49 -7.18 -7.71
N LEU A 144 16.02 -6.04 -7.21
CA LEU A 144 14.69 -5.53 -7.51
C LEU A 144 14.80 -4.64 -8.75
N ASP A 145 13.95 -4.89 -9.75
CA ASP A 145 13.90 -4.13 -11.01
C ASP A 145 13.21 -2.77 -10.81
N ILE A 146 13.83 -1.92 -9.99
CA ILE A 146 13.36 -0.59 -9.58
C ILE A 146 13.55 0.41 -10.73
N GLY A 147 12.55 1.26 -10.96
CA GLY A 147 12.58 2.31 -11.98
C GLY A 147 12.31 1.81 -13.40
N ARG A 148 12.08 0.51 -13.61
CA ARG A 148 11.63 -0.04 -14.89
C ARG A 148 10.12 -0.24 -14.91
N TYR A 149 9.46 0.50 -15.82
CA TYR A 149 8.01 0.44 -15.96
C TYR A 149 7.53 -0.92 -16.47
N LYS A 150 6.47 -1.39 -15.84
CA LYS A 150 5.78 -2.65 -16.12
C LYS A 150 4.42 -2.28 -16.67
N PHE A 151 4.35 -2.19 -18.00
CA PHE A 151 3.15 -1.73 -18.69
C PHE A 151 2.03 -2.77 -18.59
N PRO A 152 0.79 -2.35 -18.35
CA PRO A 152 -0.35 -3.24 -18.44
C PRO A 152 -0.61 -3.57 -19.93
N VAL A 153 -1.31 -4.68 -20.18
CA VAL A 153 -1.65 -5.10 -21.55
C VAL A 153 -3.17 -5.09 -21.72
N PHE A 154 -3.64 -4.43 -22.76
CA PHE A 154 -5.06 -4.45 -23.11
C PHE A 154 -5.37 -5.66 -24.01
N PRO A 155 -6.41 -6.46 -23.70
CA PRO A 155 -6.75 -7.62 -24.51
C PRO A 155 -7.38 -7.19 -25.85
N LEU A 156 -6.67 -7.44 -26.95
CA LEU A 156 -7.11 -7.15 -28.32
C LEU A 156 -7.41 -8.43 -29.11
N PRO A 157 -8.29 -8.36 -30.14
CA PRO A 157 -8.42 -9.42 -31.13
C PRO A 157 -7.09 -9.72 -31.83
N ALA A 158 -6.95 -10.94 -32.36
CA ALA A 158 -5.79 -11.30 -33.17
C ALA A 158 -5.66 -10.33 -34.37
N GLU A 159 -4.41 -9.98 -34.72
CA GLU A 159 -4.02 -9.11 -35.84
C GLU A 159 -4.21 -7.60 -35.65
N GLU A 160 -4.67 -7.13 -34.48
CA GLU A 160 -4.79 -5.70 -34.18
C GLU A 160 -3.74 -5.24 -33.15
N SER A 161 -2.98 -4.18 -33.47
CA SER A 161 -2.03 -3.57 -32.53
C SER A 161 -2.73 -2.53 -31.66
N SER A 162 -2.22 -2.32 -30.43
CA SER A 162 -2.76 -1.32 -29.49
C SER A 162 -2.77 0.08 -30.09
N PHE A 163 -1.74 0.46 -30.84
CA PHE A 163 -1.72 1.72 -31.58
C PHE A 163 -2.83 1.81 -32.64
N SER A 164 -2.97 0.77 -33.48
CA SER A 164 -3.97 0.79 -34.55
C SER A 164 -5.41 0.85 -34.02
N PHE A 165 -5.68 0.15 -32.92
CA PHE A 165 -6.99 0.19 -32.27
C PHE A 165 -7.23 1.54 -31.61
N LEU A 166 -6.25 2.07 -30.85
CA LEU A 166 -6.31 3.38 -30.20
C LEU A 166 -6.56 4.49 -31.22
N TRP A 167 -5.89 4.44 -32.38
CA TRP A 167 -6.09 5.39 -33.46
C TRP A 167 -7.55 5.37 -33.96
N LYS A 168 -8.10 4.19 -34.25
CA LYS A 168 -9.48 4.04 -34.74
C LYS A 168 -10.50 4.63 -33.76
N ILE A 169 -10.38 4.32 -32.46
CA ILE A 169 -11.33 4.80 -31.46
C ILE A 169 -11.17 6.31 -31.18
N ALA A 170 -9.94 6.82 -31.19
CA ALA A 170 -9.68 8.25 -30.97
C ALA A 170 -10.17 9.07 -32.16
N PHE A 171 -9.99 8.59 -33.39
CA PHE A 171 -10.49 9.25 -34.60
C PHE A 171 -12.02 9.31 -34.65
N ARG A 172 -12.71 8.22 -34.27
CA ARG A 172 -14.18 8.24 -34.11
C ARG A 172 -14.63 9.28 -33.08
N GLY A 173 -13.92 9.36 -31.95
CA GLY A 173 -14.16 10.41 -30.96
C GLY A 173 -13.96 11.82 -31.52
N LEU A 174 -12.98 12.02 -32.40
CA LEU A 174 -12.78 13.29 -33.10
C LEU A 174 -13.99 13.65 -34.00
N GLU A 175 -14.51 12.70 -34.77
CA GLU A 175 -15.69 12.87 -35.64
C GLU A 175 -16.95 13.23 -34.83
N GLU A 176 -17.08 12.70 -33.62
CA GLU A 176 -18.19 13.01 -32.72
C GLU A 176 -18.09 14.42 -32.14
N ARG A 177 -16.87 14.85 -31.75
CA ARG A 177 -16.61 16.12 -31.04
C ARG A 177 -16.48 17.32 -31.98
N TYR A 178 -15.95 17.15 -33.18
CA TYR A 178 -15.71 18.24 -34.14
C TYR A 178 -16.58 18.09 -35.40
N LYS A 179 -17.53 19.03 -35.56
CA LYS A 179 -18.42 19.09 -36.73
C LYS A 179 -18.47 20.53 -37.26
N PRO A 180 -17.75 20.87 -38.34
CA PRO A 180 -16.87 20.01 -39.14
C PRO A 180 -15.53 19.69 -38.44
N ILE A 181 -14.86 18.63 -38.88
CA ILE A 181 -13.48 18.32 -38.47
C ILE A 181 -12.54 19.38 -39.03
N THR A 182 -11.58 19.83 -38.23
CA THR A 182 -10.59 20.84 -38.62
C THR A 182 -9.20 20.22 -38.79
N ASP A 183 -8.40 20.75 -39.72
CA ASP A 183 -7.02 20.31 -39.95
C ASP A 183 -6.14 20.43 -38.70
N ALA A 184 -6.38 21.46 -37.88
CA ALA A 184 -5.68 21.67 -36.63
C ALA A 184 -5.94 20.51 -35.65
N ALA A 185 -7.18 20.04 -35.58
CA ALA A 185 -7.56 18.94 -34.69
C ALA A 185 -7.00 17.60 -35.17
N VAL A 186 -7.01 17.33 -36.47
CA VAL A 186 -6.40 16.12 -37.05
C VAL A 186 -4.88 16.10 -36.77
N LYS A 187 -4.17 17.20 -37.04
CA LYS A 187 -2.73 17.30 -36.79
C LYS A 187 -2.37 17.13 -35.33
N ARG A 188 -3.16 17.73 -34.42
CA ARG A 188 -2.95 17.57 -32.98
C ARG A 188 -3.19 16.13 -32.54
N LEU A 189 -4.26 15.49 -33.02
CA LEU A 189 -4.59 14.11 -32.66
C LEU A 189 -3.47 13.16 -33.09
N GLN A 190 -2.99 13.31 -34.33
CA GLN A 190 -1.88 12.52 -34.87
C GLN A 190 -0.62 12.65 -34.00
N TYR A 191 -0.19 13.88 -33.73
CA TYR A 191 1.01 14.13 -32.91
C TYR A 191 0.90 13.49 -31.52
N GLU A 192 -0.23 13.65 -30.83
CA GLU A 192 -0.42 13.06 -29.51
C GLU A 192 -0.39 11.53 -29.55
N LEU A 193 -1.04 10.90 -30.54
CA LEU A 193 -1.04 9.45 -30.70
C LEU A 193 0.36 8.90 -30.99
N GLU A 194 1.14 9.57 -31.83
CA GLU A 194 2.54 9.21 -32.10
C GLU A 194 3.38 9.26 -30.82
N VAL A 195 3.25 10.31 -30.01
CA VAL A 195 3.97 10.41 -28.72
C VAL A 195 3.54 9.31 -27.75
N ILE A 196 2.23 8.99 -27.69
CA ILE A 196 1.71 7.93 -26.82
C ILE A 196 2.29 6.56 -27.22
N ASP A 197 2.41 6.29 -28.52
CA ASP A 197 2.98 5.06 -29.07
C ASP A 197 4.49 4.95 -28.80
N GLU A 198 5.24 6.00 -29.12
CA GLU A 198 6.69 6.07 -28.88
C GLU A 198 7.05 5.81 -27.41
N MET A 199 6.19 6.23 -26.48
CA MET A 199 6.38 6.06 -25.04
C MET A 199 5.79 4.76 -24.48
N GLY A 200 5.11 3.95 -25.30
CA GLY A 200 4.54 2.65 -24.91
C GLY A 200 3.26 2.72 -24.08
N PHE A 201 2.53 3.84 -24.12
CA PHE A 201 1.32 4.05 -23.30
C PHE A 201 0.02 3.68 -24.00
N CYS A 202 0.04 3.10 -25.21
CA CYS A 202 -1.20 2.75 -25.92
C CYS A 202 -2.13 1.86 -25.09
N ASP A 203 -1.62 0.77 -24.51
CA ASP A 203 -2.42 -0.13 -23.68
C ASP A 203 -2.99 0.55 -22.44
N TYR A 204 -2.23 1.45 -21.82
CA TYR A 204 -2.71 2.25 -20.70
C TYR A 204 -3.92 3.10 -21.10
N PHE A 205 -3.85 3.81 -22.22
CA PHE A 205 -4.99 4.59 -22.72
C PHE A 205 -6.19 3.71 -23.07
N LEU A 206 -5.95 2.52 -23.65
CA LEU A 206 -7.03 1.58 -23.96
C LEU A 206 -7.74 1.05 -22.71
N ILE A 207 -6.99 0.77 -21.65
CA ILE A 207 -7.55 0.34 -20.36
C ILE A 207 -8.40 1.46 -19.75
N VAL A 208 -7.89 2.69 -19.72
CA VAL A 208 -8.63 3.85 -19.20
C VAL A 208 -9.89 4.10 -20.04
N TRP A 209 -9.79 3.98 -21.37
CA TRP A 209 -10.94 4.07 -22.28
C TRP A 209 -11.98 2.98 -22.01
N ASP A 210 -11.57 1.74 -21.78
CA ASP A 210 -12.46 0.60 -21.48
C ASP A 210 -13.24 0.81 -20.19
N ILE A 211 -12.58 1.33 -19.15
CA ILE A 211 -13.21 1.74 -17.88
C ILE A 211 -14.27 2.83 -18.13
N ILE A 212 -13.95 3.86 -18.91
CA ILE A 212 -14.89 4.95 -19.23
C ILE A 212 -16.05 4.46 -20.09
N ARG A 213 -15.78 3.59 -21.07
CA ARG A 213 -16.80 2.98 -21.93
C ARG A 213 -17.81 2.23 -21.08
N GLU A 214 -17.33 1.46 -20.10
CA GLU A 214 -18.20 0.75 -19.16
C GLU A 214 -18.97 1.70 -18.25
N ALA A 215 -18.34 2.75 -17.74
CA ALA A 215 -19.03 3.76 -16.95
C ALA A 215 -20.18 4.41 -17.75
N LYS A 216 -19.92 4.79 -19.00
CA LYS A 216 -20.91 5.36 -19.92
C LYS A 216 -22.03 4.37 -20.24
N SER A 217 -21.74 3.09 -20.48
CA SER A 217 -22.76 2.06 -20.76
C SER A 217 -23.73 1.87 -19.60
N ARG A 218 -23.26 2.09 -18.36
CA ARG A 218 -24.07 2.05 -17.13
C ARG A 218 -24.72 3.40 -16.78
N GLY A 219 -24.53 4.44 -17.59
CA GLY A 219 -25.02 5.79 -17.29
C GLY A 219 -24.38 6.41 -16.04
N MET A 220 -23.17 5.99 -15.67
CA MET A 220 -22.42 6.55 -14.57
C MET A 220 -21.83 7.90 -14.98
N MET A 221 -21.84 8.85 -14.05
CA MET A 221 -21.19 10.13 -14.27
C MET A 221 -19.73 10.03 -13.88
N HIS A 222 -18.84 10.40 -14.81
CA HIS A 222 -17.40 10.46 -14.59
C HIS A 222 -16.83 11.80 -15.05
N ILE A 223 -15.69 12.19 -14.48
CA ILE A 223 -14.90 13.30 -14.98
C ILE A 223 -13.41 12.98 -14.84
N GLY A 224 -12.66 13.11 -15.92
CA GLY A 224 -11.20 13.12 -15.87
C GLY A 224 -10.70 14.50 -15.47
N ARG A 225 -9.71 14.54 -14.57
CA ARG A 225 -9.10 15.80 -14.12
C ARG A 225 -7.58 15.77 -14.22
N GLY A 226 -6.96 16.86 -13.76
CA GLY A 226 -5.51 17.00 -13.77
C GLY A 226 -4.98 17.25 -15.17
N SER A 227 -3.79 16.72 -15.46
CA SER A 227 -3.11 16.97 -16.73
C SER A 227 -3.78 16.30 -17.93
N ALA A 228 -4.62 15.28 -17.74
CA ALA A 228 -5.35 14.61 -18.82
C ALA A 228 -6.22 15.57 -19.64
N ALA A 229 -6.66 16.70 -19.07
CA ALA A 229 -7.42 17.73 -19.79
C ALA A 229 -6.62 18.44 -20.90
N ASN A 230 -5.29 18.32 -20.91
CA ASN A 230 -4.46 18.94 -21.95
C ASN A 230 -4.29 18.06 -23.21
N SER A 231 -4.88 16.86 -23.23
CA SER A 231 -4.78 15.92 -24.35
C SER A 231 -6.05 15.88 -25.17
N LEU A 232 -5.89 16.07 -26.48
CA LEU A 232 -6.95 15.87 -27.45
C LEU A 232 -7.35 14.40 -27.54
N VAL A 233 -6.39 13.48 -27.42
CA VAL A 233 -6.69 12.04 -27.34
C VAL A 233 -7.59 11.75 -26.14
N SER A 234 -7.27 12.28 -24.96
CA SER A 234 -8.12 12.14 -23.77
C SER A 234 -9.52 12.74 -23.96
N TYR A 235 -9.65 13.88 -24.65
CA TYR A 235 -10.94 14.49 -24.97
C TYR A 235 -11.78 13.61 -25.94
N CYS A 236 -11.14 13.09 -27.00
CA CYS A 236 -11.75 12.21 -27.99
C CYS A 236 -12.19 10.87 -27.39
N LEU A 237 -11.39 10.27 -26.50
CA LEU A 237 -11.75 9.04 -25.79
C LEU A 237 -12.80 9.28 -24.69
N GLY A 238 -13.11 10.53 -24.38
CA GLY A 238 -14.09 10.92 -23.36
C GLY A 238 -13.58 10.78 -21.93
N PHE A 239 -12.26 10.86 -21.73
CA PHE A 239 -11.65 10.96 -20.40
C PHE A 239 -12.04 12.30 -19.79
N THR A 240 -11.97 13.36 -20.59
CA THR A 240 -12.32 14.72 -20.18
C THR A 240 -13.36 15.32 -21.12
N GLU A 241 -14.06 16.35 -20.62
CA GLU A 241 -15.03 17.14 -21.39
C GLU A 241 -14.46 18.50 -21.81
N VAL A 242 -13.16 18.74 -21.59
CA VAL A 242 -12.48 20.00 -21.89
C VAL A 242 -11.77 19.91 -23.24
N ASP A 243 -12.14 20.77 -24.19
CA ASP A 243 -11.49 20.87 -25.49
C ASP A 243 -10.11 21.59 -25.35
N PRO A 244 -8.99 20.88 -25.52
CA PRO A 244 -7.66 21.47 -25.33
C PRO A 244 -7.27 22.45 -26.44
N LEU A 245 -7.84 22.34 -27.64
CA LEU A 245 -7.56 23.27 -28.73
C LEU A 245 -8.28 24.60 -28.50
N LYS A 246 -9.55 24.53 -28.09
CA LYS A 246 -10.35 25.72 -27.77
C LYS A 246 -9.72 26.57 -26.66
N TYR A 247 -9.15 25.92 -25.65
CA TYR A 247 -8.55 26.59 -24.49
C TYR A 247 -7.02 26.70 -24.57
N ASN A 248 -6.41 26.35 -25.71
CA ASN A 248 -4.97 26.40 -25.95
C ASN A 248 -4.14 25.70 -24.85
N LEU A 249 -4.53 24.47 -24.52
CA LEU A 249 -3.88 23.63 -23.53
C LEU A 249 -2.73 22.81 -24.15
N TYR A 250 -1.62 22.71 -23.42
CA TYR A 250 -0.37 22.11 -23.90
C TYR A 250 -0.27 20.63 -23.55
N PHE A 251 -0.19 19.77 -24.57
CA PHE A 251 -0.10 18.32 -24.39
C PHE A 251 1.13 17.90 -23.60
N GLU A 252 2.26 18.60 -23.77
CA GLU A 252 3.54 18.31 -23.12
C GLU A 252 3.50 18.45 -21.59
N ARG A 253 2.47 19.11 -21.05
CA ARG A 253 2.21 19.14 -19.61
C ARG A 253 1.67 17.81 -19.10
N PHE A 254 1.01 17.04 -19.97
CA PHE A 254 0.47 15.72 -19.67
C PHE A 254 1.47 14.62 -19.98
N LEU A 255 2.01 14.61 -21.20
CA LEU A 255 2.93 13.58 -21.64
C LEU A 255 4.02 14.21 -22.49
N ASN A 256 5.28 13.91 -22.17
CA ASN A 256 6.43 14.56 -22.78
C ASN A 256 7.52 13.53 -23.10
N ARG A 257 8.01 13.53 -24.35
CA ARG A 257 9.10 12.66 -24.82
C ARG A 257 10.36 12.73 -23.96
N GLY A 258 10.65 13.89 -23.36
CA GLY A 258 11.81 14.11 -22.49
C GLY A 258 11.67 13.53 -21.08
N ARG A 259 10.50 13.00 -20.70
CA ARG A 259 10.24 12.43 -19.37
C ARG A 259 9.44 11.14 -19.50
N LEU A 260 10.07 10.00 -19.21
CA LEU A 260 9.45 8.68 -19.20
C LEU A 260 8.48 8.44 -18.02
N SER A 261 7.92 9.49 -17.40
CA SER A 261 6.95 9.28 -16.31
C SER A 261 5.59 8.85 -16.87
N PRO A 262 4.92 7.86 -16.26
CA PRO A 262 3.57 7.49 -16.62
C PRO A 262 2.62 8.69 -16.58
N PRO A 263 1.67 8.78 -17.53
CA PRO A 263 0.62 9.76 -17.47
C PRO A 263 -0.24 9.49 -16.23
N ASP A 264 -0.57 10.56 -15.49
CA ASP A 264 -1.46 10.49 -14.33
C ASP A 264 -2.88 10.82 -14.78
N VAL A 265 -3.70 9.78 -15.01
CA VAL A 265 -5.13 9.94 -15.33
C VAL A 265 -5.96 9.66 -14.09
N ASP A 266 -6.42 10.76 -13.49
CA ASP A 266 -7.41 10.78 -12.42
C ASP A 266 -8.82 10.70 -13.01
N LEU A 267 -9.54 9.60 -12.74
CA LEU A 267 -10.96 9.46 -13.06
C LEU A 267 -11.82 9.58 -11.81
N ASP A 268 -12.59 10.66 -11.69
CA ASP A 268 -13.56 10.86 -10.61
C ASP A 268 -14.89 10.19 -10.96
N PHE A 269 -15.39 9.36 -10.04
CA PHE A 269 -16.73 8.75 -10.08
C PHE A 269 -17.57 9.22 -8.90
N SER A 270 -18.89 9.10 -9.02
CA SER A 270 -19.77 9.23 -7.86
C SER A 270 -19.38 8.22 -6.77
N TRP A 271 -19.37 8.66 -5.51
CA TRP A 271 -19.05 7.80 -4.37
C TRP A 271 -19.96 6.57 -4.25
N LYS A 272 -21.19 6.64 -4.78
CA LYS A 272 -22.15 5.52 -4.82
C LYS A 272 -21.83 4.49 -5.90
N GLU A 273 -21.11 4.89 -6.95
CA GLU A 273 -20.93 4.10 -8.19
C GLU A 273 -19.49 3.60 -8.35
N ARG A 274 -18.51 4.26 -7.72
CA ARG A 274 -17.09 3.91 -7.78
C ARG A 274 -16.82 2.43 -7.49
N TYR A 275 -17.56 1.84 -6.55
CA TYR A 275 -17.35 0.44 -6.20
C TYR A 275 -17.66 -0.50 -7.38
N GLU A 276 -18.71 -0.21 -8.14
CA GLU A 276 -19.12 -1.03 -9.28
C GLU A 276 -18.09 -0.99 -10.42
N ILE A 277 -17.45 0.16 -10.64
CA ILE A 277 -16.39 0.26 -11.65
C ILE A 277 -15.11 -0.44 -11.20
N ILE A 278 -14.76 -0.39 -9.90
CA ILE A 278 -13.65 -1.19 -9.37
C ILE A 278 -13.92 -2.67 -9.59
N LYS A 279 -15.12 -3.15 -9.23
CA LYS A 279 -15.51 -4.55 -9.44
C LYS A 279 -15.39 -4.97 -10.90
N TYR A 280 -15.84 -4.12 -11.82
CA TYR A 280 -15.65 -4.33 -13.26
C TYR A 280 -14.18 -4.53 -13.63
N VAL A 281 -13.26 -3.69 -13.13
CA VAL A 281 -11.83 -3.83 -13.42
C VAL A 281 -11.29 -5.19 -12.96
N TYR A 282 -11.66 -5.64 -11.76
CA TYR A 282 -11.27 -6.98 -11.28
C TYR A 282 -11.83 -8.11 -12.15
N GLU A 283 -13.10 -8.02 -12.56
CA GLU A 283 -13.74 -9.02 -13.42
C GLU A 283 -13.17 -9.03 -14.84
N ARG A 284 -12.86 -7.86 -15.38
CA ARG A 284 -12.38 -7.66 -16.76
C ARG A 284 -10.92 -8.08 -16.93
N TYR A 285 -10.05 -7.72 -15.99
CA TYR A 285 -8.60 -7.90 -16.10
C TYR A 285 -8.05 -9.06 -15.26
N GLY A 286 -8.88 -9.67 -14.41
CA GLY A 286 -8.53 -10.87 -13.64
C GLY A 286 -8.10 -10.56 -12.20
N TYR A 287 -8.68 -11.30 -11.25
CA TYR A 287 -8.41 -11.13 -9.81
C TYR A 287 -6.96 -11.45 -9.41
N ASP A 288 -6.22 -12.19 -10.24
CA ASP A 288 -4.80 -12.50 -10.04
C ASP A 288 -3.87 -11.41 -10.58
N LYS A 289 -4.38 -10.47 -11.38
CA LYS A 289 -3.59 -9.42 -12.07
C LYS A 289 -3.92 -8.00 -11.61
N VAL A 290 -4.98 -7.85 -10.84
CA VAL A 290 -5.50 -6.57 -10.35
C VAL A 290 -5.38 -6.51 -8.83
N ALA A 291 -4.89 -5.40 -8.31
CA ALA A 291 -5.00 -5.09 -6.89
C ALA A 291 -5.23 -3.60 -6.66
N MET A 292 -5.98 -3.29 -5.61
CA MET A 292 -6.03 -1.95 -5.05
C MET A 292 -4.72 -1.69 -4.30
N ILE A 293 -4.16 -0.49 -4.44
CA ILE A 293 -2.97 -0.10 -3.71
C ILE A 293 -3.35 0.05 -2.21
N SER A 294 -2.46 -0.31 -1.30
CA SER A 294 -2.67 -0.04 0.13
C SER A 294 -2.13 1.32 0.57
N THR A 295 -2.42 1.69 1.80
CA THR A 295 -1.86 2.89 2.43
C THR A 295 -1.44 2.54 3.84
N THR A 296 -0.16 2.77 4.13
CA THR A 296 0.38 2.60 5.48
C THR A 296 -0.04 3.77 6.35
N VAL A 297 -1.05 3.57 7.19
CA VAL A 297 -1.49 4.60 8.14
C VAL A 297 -0.54 4.60 9.32
N THR A 298 0.14 5.73 9.53
CA THR A 298 1.08 5.91 10.64
C THR A 298 0.44 6.62 11.84
N PHE A 299 1.05 6.47 13.01
CA PHE A 299 0.66 7.22 14.20
C PHE A 299 0.86 8.73 14.02
N ARG A 300 -0.20 9.48 14.32
CA ARG A 300 -0.27 10.95 14.34
C ARG A 300 -0.50 11.41 15.77
N ALA A 301 -0.28 12.69 16.08
CA ALA A 301 -0.30 13.21 17.46
C ALA A 301 -1.53 12.75 18.25
N ARG A 302 -2.72 12.96 17.69
CA ARG A 302 -3.97 12.58 18.36
C ARG A 302 -4.12 11.07 18.54
N SER A 303 -3.78 10.24 17.56
CA SER A 303 -3.92 8.79 17.68
C SER A 303 -2.85 8.18 18.59
N ALA A 304 -1.60 8.65 18.50
CA ALA A 304 -0.51 8.24 19.37
C ALA A 304 -0.82 8.53 20.83
N PHE A 305 -1.22 9.78 21.14
CA PHE A 305 -1.60 10.18 22.49
C PHE A 305 -2.71 9.29 23.06
N ARG A 306 -3.77 9.06 22.27
CA ARG A 306 -4.91 8.25 22.72
C ARG A 306 -4.52 6.80 23.02
N GLU A 307 -3.77 6.15 22.12
CA GLU A 307 -3.38 4.75 22.32
C GLU A 307 -2.40 4.59 23.49
N VAL A 308 -1.43 5.49 23.65
CA VAL A 308 -0.52 5.45 24.80
C VAL A 308 -1.26 5.71 26.11
N ALA A 309 -2.19 6.68 26.16
CA ALA A 309 -2.94 6.96 27.37
C ALA A 309 -3.81 5.76 27.83
N LYS A 310 -4.44 5.03 26.89
CA LYS A 310 -5.16 3.79 27.20
C LYS A 310 -4.25 2.73 27.82
N VAL A 311 -3.04 2.60 27.28
CA VAL A 311 -2.03 1.65 27.76
C VAL A 311 -1.55 1.99 29.18
N PHE A 312 -1.60 3.27 29.56
CA PHE A 312 -1.39 3.74 30.93
C PHE A 312 -2.63 3.58 31.84
N GLY A 313 -3.70 2.94 31.36
CA GLY A 313 -4.93 2.69 32.14
C GLY A 313 -5.86 3.90 32.24
N ILE A 314 -5.62 4.97 31.48
CA ILE A 314 -6.45 6.18 31.55
C ILE A 314 -7.80 5.95 30.87
N SER A 315 -8.86 6.45 31.49
CA SER A 315 -10.22 6.30 30.97
C SER A 315 -10.45 7.09 29.68
N GLU A 316 -11.29 6.55 28.78
CA GLU A 316 -11.66 7.22 27.52
C GLU A 316 -12.25 8.63 27.72
N GLY A 317 -12.95 8.85 28.83
CA GLY A 317 -13.49 10.16 29.21
C GLY A 317 -12.39 11.18 29.47
N GLU A 318 -11.36 10.81 30.23
CA GLU A 318 -10.21 11.67 30.52
C GLU A 318 -9.35 11.91 29.29
N ILE A 319 -9.08 10.87 28.50
CA ILE A 319 -8.36 10.97 27.22
C ILE A 319 -9.07 11.96 26.28
N SER A 320 -10.41 11.94 26.27
CA SER A 320 -11.22 12.81 25.41
C SER A 320 -11.16 14.28 25.82
N LYS A 321 -10.88 14.61 27.10
CA LYS A 321 -10.68 16.00 27.55
C LYS A 321 -9.44 16.63 26.89
N TYR A 322 -8.40 15.84 26.64
CA TYR A 322 -7.18 16.30 25.98
C TYR A 322 -7.25 16.15 24.47
N SER A 323 -7.57 14.95 23.98
CA SER A 323 -7.40 14.58 22.56
C SER A 323 -8.29 15.35 21.59
N LYS A 324 -9.38 15.99 22.04
CA LYS A 324 -10.23 16.84 21.18
C LYS A 324 -9.55 18.14 20.76
N PHE A 325 -8.63 18.64 21.57
CA PHE A 325 -7.89 19.88 21.30
C PHE A 325 -6.58 19.62 20.55
N ILE A 326 -6.11 18.37 20.48
CA ILE A 326 -4.89 18.01 19.73
C ILE A 326 -5.18 18.10 18.22
N PRO A 327 -4.55 19.03 17.48
CA PRO A 327 -4.77 19.20 16.05
C PRO A 327 -4.17 18.04 15.23
N TRP A 328 -4.55 18.00 13.94
CA TRP A 328 -3.97 17.04 13.00
C TRP A 328 -2.50 17.40 12.72
N THR A 329 -1.57 16.65 13.33
CA THR A 329 -0.14 16.92 13.20
C THR A 329 0.71 15.67 13.47
N SER A 330 2.02 15.74 13.19
CA SER A 330 2.98 14.68 13.52
C SER A 330 3.04 14.45 15.03
N ALA A 331 3.17 13.20 15.47
CA ALA A 331 3.29 12.90 16.90
C ALA A 331 4.55 13.49 17.54
N LYS A 332 5.62 13.78 16.77
CA LYS A 332 6.82 14.48 17.29
C LYS A 332 6.48 15.83 17.91
N ASN A 333 5.42 16.47 17.43
CA ASN A 333 4.99 17.78 17.93
C ASN A 333 4.31 17.72 19.31
N LEU A 334 4.02 16.53 19.86
CA LEU A 334 3.38 16.39 21.17
C LEU A 334 4.20 17.03 22.30
N ILE A 335 5.54 16.92 22.24
CA ILE A 335 6.45 17.47 23.26
C ILE A 335 6.31 19.00 23.38
N ASN A 336 6.12 19.69 22.25
CA ASN A 336 6.04 21.15 22.16
C ASN A 336 4.70 21.64 21.58
N ILE A 337 3.63 20.90 21.84
CA ILE A 337 2.35 21.16 21.17
C ILE A 337 1.75 22.51 21.58
N ALA A 338 1.86 22.87 22.86
CA ALA A 338 1.38 24.14 23.42
C ALA A 338 2.08 25.38 22.84
N GLU A 339 3.34 25.23 22.43
CA GLU A 339 4.11 26.30 21.77
C GLU A 339 3.65 26.50 20.33
N LYS A 340 3.34 25.40 19.63
CA LYS A 340 3.00 25.40 18.20
C LYS A 340 1.53 25.72 17.93
N PHE A 341 0.63 25.31 18.81
CA PHE A 341 -0.81 25.35 18.58
C PHE A 341 -1.52 26.05 19.76
N PRO A 342 -1.97 27.31 19.59
CA PRO A 342 -2.58 28.10 20.66
C PRO A 342 -3.76 27.39 21.36
N GLU A 343 -4.55 26.62 20.62
CA GLU A 343 -5.69 25.85 21.13
C GLU A 343 -5.31 24.75 22.13
N THR A 344 -4.02 24.39 22.23
CA THR A 344 -3.51 23.37 23.14
C THR A 344 -2.85 23.92 24.41
N ARG A 345 -2.75 25.25 24.56
CA ARG A 345 -2.09 25.89 25.72
C ARG A 345 -2.77 25.59 27.06
N THR A 346 -4.06 25.29 27.03
CA THR A 346 -4.84 24.94 28.22
C THR A 346 -4.65 23.48 28.65
N LEU A 347 -3.99 22.66 27.83
CA LEU A 347 -3.73 21.26 28.13
C LEU A 347 -2.55 21.13 29.09
N ASN A 348 -2.79 20.59 30.29
CA ASN A 348 -1.74 20.35 31.27
C ASN A 348 -0.98 19.04 30.98
N PHE A 349 0.00 19.10 30.07
CA PHE A 349 0.90 17.96 29.80
C PHE A 349 2.15 17.91 30.68
N GLN A 350 2.31 18.85 31.63
CA GLN A 350 3.51 18.91 32.49
C GLN A 350 3.38 18.06 33.76
N SER A 351 2.16 17.68 34.14
CA SER A 351 1.91 16.79 35.28
C SER A 351 1.91 15.32 34.86
N GLU A 352 2.39 14.44 35.73
CA GLU A 352 2.19 12.99 35.56
C GLU A 352 0.70 12.61 35.72
N PRO A 353 0.22 11.57 35.00
CA PRO A 353 0.96 10.72 34.06
C PRO A 353 1.07 11.29 32.63
N TRP A 354 0.51 12.48 32.39
CA TRP A 354 0.41 13.06 31.04
C TRP A 354 1.76 13.38 30.43
N LYS A 355 2.72 13.82 31.24
CA LYS A 355 4.10 14.08 30.81
C LYS A 355 4.75 12.81 30.22
N SER A 356 4.73 11.70 30.96
CA SER A 356 5.22 10.41 30.45
C SER A 356 4.48 9.96 29.19
N ILE A 357 3.16 10.13 29.14
CA ILE A 357 2.34 9.77 27.98
C ILE A 357 2.75 10.56 26.73
N ILE A 358 2.95 11.88 26.82
CA ILE A 358 3.34 12.68 25.63
C ILE A 358 4.74 12.33 25.15
N GLU A 359 5.68 12.07 26.06
CA GLU A 359 7.06 11.73 25.73
C GLU A 359 7.10 10.41 24.94
N ILE A 360 6.41 9.38 25.44
CA ILE A 360 6.30 8.08 24.77
C ILE A 360 5.50 8.21 23.46
N ALA A 361 4.34 8.88 23.47
CA ALA A 361 3.52 9.04 22.27
C ALA A 361 4.24 9.79 21.15
N SER A 362 5.14 10.72 21.48
CA SER A 362 5.95 11.44 20.49
C SER A 362 6.91 10.53 19.73
N ARG A 363 7.45 9.50 20.42
CA ARG A 363 8.37 8.50 19.84
C ARG A 363 7.66 7.58 18.84
N LEU A 364 6.34 7.45 18.93
CA LEU A 364 5.54 6.68 17.95
C LEU A 364 5.35 7.41 16.61
N SER A 365 5.87 8.63 16.44
CA SER A 365 5.69 9.34 15.17
C SER A 365 6.27 8.57 13.99
N GLY A 366 5.43 8.32 12.99
CA GLY A 366 5.83 7.59 11.78
C GLY A 366 5.79 6.07 11.93
N PHE A 367 5.51 5.54 13.13
CA PHE A 367 5.32 4.10 13.31
C PHE A 367 4.07 3.66 12.53
N PRO A 368 4.13 2.54 11.79
CA PRO A 368 2.96 1.99 11.12
C PRO A 368 1.93 1.54 12.16
N ARG A 369 0.66 1.88 11.93
CA ARG A 369 -0.46 1.52 12.80
C ARG A 369 -1.32 0.43 12.19
N HIS A 370 -1.71 0.60 10.93
CA HIS A 370 -2.44 -0.40 10.15
C HIS A 370 -2.34 -0.10 8.66
N LEU A 371 -2.54 -1.13 7.85
CA LEU A 371 -2.79 -0.98 6.42
C LEU A 371 -4.25 -0.60 6.18
N SER A 372 -4.46 0.38 5.33
CA SER A 372 -5.76 0.77 4.77
C SER A 372 -5.73 0.59 3.25
N ILE A 373 -6.90 0.69 2.61
CA ILE A 373 -6.97 0.72 1.14
C ILE A 373 -6.69 2.16 0.68
N HIS A 374 -5.86 2.32 -0.36
CA HIS A 374 -5.66 3.62 -1.01
C HIS A 374 -7.00 4.15 -1.53
N PRO A 375 -7.31 5.44 -1.33
CA PRO A 375 -8.61 6.01 -1.68
C PRO A 375 -8.91 5.98 -3.18
N SER A 376 -7.91 5.79 -4.05
CA SER A 376 -8.06 5.85 -5.50
C SER A 376 -7.35 4.75 -6.29
N GLY A 377 -6.20 4.29 -5.81
CA GLY A 377 -5.16 3.71 -6.67
C GLY A 377 -5.42 2.24 -6.93
N ILE A 378 -5.46 1.86 -8.20
CA ILE A 378 -5.53 0.48 -8.66
C ILE A 378 -4.35 0.19 -9.59
N VAL A 379 -3.80 -1.01 -9.49
CA VAL A 379 -2.75 -1.50 -10.39
C VAL A 379 -3.27 -2.68 -11.19
N ILE A 380 -2.92 -2.70 -12.46
CA ILE A 380 -3.26 -3.77 -13.41
C ILE A 380 -1.95 -4.24 -14.04
N THR A 381 -1.76 -5.55 -14.12
CA THR A 381 -0.51 -6.15 -14.59
C THR A 381 -0.76 -7.17 -15.70
N GLN A 382 0.25 -7.43 -16.52
CA GLN A 382 0.16 -8.43 -17.60
C GLN A 382 0.16 -9.87 -17.05
N ASN A 383 1.07 -10.13 -16.10
CA ASN A 383 1.27 -11.41 -15.42
C ASN A 383 0.63 -11.34 -14.02
N PRO A 384 0.45 -12.47 -13.31
CA PRO A 384 -0.05 -12.45 -11.94
C PRO A 384 0.70 -11.43 -11.08
N ILE A 385 -0.03 -10.58 -10.37
CA ILE A 385 0.55 -9.46 -9.63
C ILE A 385 1.51 -9.92 -8.53
N THR A 386 1.34 -11.16 -8.05
CA THR A 386 2.25 -11.82 -7.10
C THR A 386 3.66 -12.04 -7.63
N ASN A 387 3.88 -11.94 -8.94
CA ASN A 387 5.24 -11.95 -9.53
C ASN A 387 5.99 -10.65 -9.24
N TYR A 388 5.28 -9.59 -8.84
CA TYR A 388 5.85 -8.25 -8.63
C TYR A 388 5.77 -7.82 -7.17
N VAL A 389 4.64 -8.08 -6.50
CA VAL A 389 4.40 -7.61 -5.12
C VAL A 389 3.61 -8.59 -4.27
N ALA A 390 3.88 -8.57 -2.97
CA ALA A 390 3.08 -9.27 -1.99
C ALA A 390 1.69 -8.62 -1.84
N LEU A 391 0.69 -9.45 -1.56
CA LEU A 391 -0.72 -9.06 -1.44
C LEU A 391 -1.30 -9.44 -0.08
N GLU A 392 -2.40 -8.80 0.29
CA GLU A 392 -3.25 -9.18 1.45
C GLU A 392 -4.73 -8.98 1.07
N TYR A 393 -5.64 -9.65 1.77
CA TYR A 393 -7.05 -9.29 1.70
C TYR A 393 -7.29 -8.03 2.52
N ALA A 394 -8.06 -7.10 1.98
CA ALA A 394 -8.51 -5.96 2.77
C ALA A 394 -9.34 -6.45 3.97
N LYS A 395 -9.01 -5.98 5.18
CA LYS A 395 -9.70 -6.36 6.43
C LYS A 395 -11.16 -5.89 6.53
N ASN A 396 -11.66 -5.13 5.56
CA ASN A 396 -13.04 -4.65 5.53
C ASN A 396 -14.01 -5.79 5.17
N LYS A 397 -14.93 -6.07 6.10
CA LYS A 397 -15.86 -7.23 6.19
C LYS A 397 -16.89 -7.42 5.06
N GLY A 398 -16.61 -7.10 3.80
CA GLY A 398 -17.62 -7.33 2.76
C GLY A 398 -17.15 -7.36 1.30
N LEU A 399 -15.94 -6.91 0.99
CA LEU A 399 -15.57 -6.71 -0.42
C LEU A 399 -14.61 -7.78 -0.97
N GLY A 400 -13.90 -8.51 -0.10
CA GLY A 400 -12.92 -9.52 -0.54
C GLY A 400 -11.79 -8.97 -1.43
N LEU A 401 -11.60 -7.65 -1.47
CA LEU A 401 -10.63 -7.00 -2.35
C LEU A 401 -9.21 -7.39 -1.98
N ILE A 402 -8.44 -7.71 -3.01
CA ILE A 402 -7.01 -7.97 -2.91
C ILE A 402 -6.29 -6.63 -2.97
N ILE A 403 -5.48 -6.35 -1.95
CA ILE A 403 -4.66 -5.14 -1.86
C ILE A 403 -3.17 -5.48 -1.91
N THR A 404 -2.35 -4.53 -2.33
CA THR A 404 -0.89 -4.61 -2.23
C THR A 404 -0.45 -4.49 -0.78
N GLN A 405 0.59 -5.21 -0.36
CA GLN A 405 1.24 -4.95 0.93
C GLN A 405 2.06 -3.64 0.96
N PRO A 406 2.87 -3.32 -0.07
CA PRO A 406 3.47 -1.99 -0.17
C PRO A 406 2.42 -0.92 -0.50
N ASP A 407 2.66 0.31 -0.04
CA ASP A 407 1.83 1.47 -0.37
C ASP A 407 2.21 2.08 -1.73
N MET A 408 1.68 3.28 -2.02
CA MET A 408 1.79 3.90 -3.34
C MET A 408 3.24 4.12 -3.81
N TYR A 409 4.13 4.59 -2.94
CA TYR A 409 5.48 4.98 -3.38
C TYR A 409 6.32 3.77 -3.80
N PRO A 410 6.42 2.67 -3.02
CA PRO A 410 7.14 1.48 -3.48
C PRO A 410 6.48 0.81 -4.68
N ILE A 411 5.15 0.93 -4.85
CA ILE A 411 4.46 0.45 -6.06
C ILE A 411 4.94 1.20 -7.30
N GLU A 412 5.08 2.52 -7.19
CA GLU A 412 5.64 3.38 -8.25
C GLU A 412 7.13 3.09 -8.49
N ASP A 413 7.93 2.91 -7.43
CA ASP A 413 9.35 2.55 -7.52
C ASP A 413 9.55 1.20 -8.22
N LEU A 414 8.66 0.24 -7.97
CA LEU A 414 8.63 -1.04 -8.69
C LEU A 414 8.13 -0.89 -10.14
N GLY A 415 7.81 0.31 -10.60
CA GLY A 415 7.41 0.61 -11.97
C GLY A 415 6.03 0.10 -12.34
N LEU A 416 5.18 -0.27 -11.37
CA LEU A 416 3.80 -0.64 -11.64
C LEU A 416 2.98 0.63 -11.91
N ILE A 417 2.29 0.64 -13.05
CA ILE A 417 1.50 1.79 -13.47
C ILE A 417 0.17 1.80 -12.72
N LYS A 418 -0.09 2.86 -11.95
CA LYS A 418 -1.34 3.08 -11.26
C LYS A 418 -2.37 3.76 -12.16
N ILE A 419 -3.64 3.47 -11.90
CA ILE A 419 -4.79 4.22 -12.39
C ILE A 419 -5.53 4.73 -11.15
N ASP A 420 -5.89 6.00 -11.12
CA ASP A 420 -6.60 6.58 -9.99
C ASP A 420 -8.11 6.64 -10.28
N LEU A 421 -8.84 5.70 -9.67
CA LEU A 421 -10.30 5.68 -9.67
C LEU A 421 -10.79 6.37 -8.41
N LEU A 422 -11.14 7.64 -8.49
CA LEU A 422 -11.47 8.49 -7.36
C LEU A 422 -12.97 8.48 -7.04
N SER A 423 -13.27 8.88 -5.81
CA SER A 423 -14.63 9.05 -5.29
C SER A 423 -14.91 10.52 -5.06
N GLN A 424 -15.83 11.10 -5.82
CA GLN A 424 -16.22 12.50 -5.68
C GLN A 424 -17.68 12.63 -5.27
N ARG A 425 -17.92 13.30 -4.13
CA ARG A 425 -19.28 13.49 -3.59
C ARG A 425 -20.13 14.40 -4.46
N SER A 426 -19.53 15.45 -5.00
CA SER A 426 -20.23 16.45 -5.82
C SER A 426 -20.86 15.85 -7.08
N LEU A 427 -20.25 14.84 -7.71
CA LEU A 427 -20.83 14.14 -8.86
C LEU A 427 -22.12 13.41 -8.49
N GLY A 428 -22.14 12.75 -7.33
CA GLY A 428 -23.34 12.10 -6.83
C GLY A 428 -24.49 13.09 -6.57
N VAL A 429 -24.18 14.26 -6.02
CA VAL A 429 -25.16 15.34 -5.82
C VAL A 429 -25.67 15.89 -7.15
N LEU A 430 -24.78 16.13 -8.10
CA LEU A 430 -25.14 16.67 -9.42
C LEU A 430 -26.04 15.70 -10.18
N LYS A 431 -25.70 14.40 -10.19
CA LYS A 431 -26.53 13.36 -10.81
C LYS A 431 -27.92 13.28 -10.16
N GLU A 432 -28.00 13.31 -8.84
CA GLU A 432 -29.29 13.29 -8.14
C GLU A 432 -30.13 14.55 -8.44
N THR A 433 -29.47 15.71 -8.55
CA THR A 433 -30.14 16.96 -8.91
C THR A 433 -30.72 16.90 -10.32
N MET A 434 -29.94 16.41 -11.30
CA MET A 434 -30.40 16.24 -12.68
C MET A 434 -31.56 15.25 -12.79
N ASN A 435 -31.51 14.13 -12.05
CA ASN A 435 -32.60 13.16 -12.05
C ASN A 435 -33.90 13.78 -11.53
N ARG A 436 -33.86 14.55 -10.43
CA ARG A 436 -35.04 15.23 -9.90
C ARG A 436 -35.60 16.29 -10.83
N ILE A 437 -34.74 17.02 -11.54
CA ILE A 437 -35.20 18.00 -12.55
C ILE A 437 -35.93 17.28 -13.69
N ASN A 438 -35.41 16.14 -14.15
CA ASN A 438 -35.99 15.36 -15.24
C ASN A 438 -37.29 14.63 -14.85
N GLU A 439 -37.43 14.21 -13.59
CA GLU A 439 -38.68 13.64 -13.05
C GLU A 439 -39.81 14.68 -12.96
N GLY A 440 -39.46 15.97 -13.01
CA GLY A 440 -40.37 17.09 -12.82
C GLY A 440 -40.64 17.34 -11.34
N PHE A 441 -40.86 18.61 -10.98
CA PHE A 441 -41.35 18.95 -9.66
C PHE A 441 -42.88 18.91 -9.68
N THR A 442 -43.51 18.13 -8.81
CA THR A 442 -44.94 18.29 -8.56
C THR A 442 -45.15 19.59 -7.76
N ASP A 443 -46.18 20.39 -8.08
CA ASP A 443 -46.42 21.70 -7.45
C ASP A 443 -46.49 21.63 -5.90
N ASP A 444 -46.96 20.49 -5.37
CA ASP A 444 -47.01 20.21 -3.93
C ASP A 444 -45.63 20.09 -3.25
N GLU A 445 -44.60 19.63 -3.96
CA GLU A 445 -43.25 19.46 -3.42
C GLU A 445 -42.46 20.77 -3.38
N VAL A 446 -42.73 21.67 -4.34
CA VAL A 446 -42.14 23.01 -4.39
C VAL A 446 -42.71 23.86 -3.25
N GLN A 447 -44.03 23.81 -3.03
CA GLN A 447 -44.65 24.57 -1.94
C GLN A 447 -44.25 24.07 -0.54
N ARG A 448 -44.14 22.76 -0.31
CA ARG A 448 -43.77 22.22 1.01
C ARG A 448 -42.32 22.50 1.44
N LYS A 449 -41.41 22.75 0.51
CA LYS A 449 -39.99 23.00 0.82
C LYS A 449 -39.59 24.47 0.81
N ILE A 450 -40.25 25.31 0.01
CA ILE A 450 -39.98 26.76 0.02
C ILE A 450 -40.54 27.43 1.29
N PHE A 451 -41.60 26.89 1.90
CA PHE A 451 -42.21 27.43 3.12
C PHE A 451 -41.77 26.75 4.43
N LYS A 452 -40.67 25.98 4.43
CA LYS A 452 -39.95 25.61 5.66
C LYS A 452 -38.66 26.43 5.76
N ILE A 453 -38.83 27.72 6.06
CA ILE A 453 -37.82 28.55 6.71
C ILE A 453 -38.23 28.71 8.17
#